data_AF-A0A348YMB6-F1
#
_entry.id   AF-A0A348YMB6-F1
#
_cell.length_a   1.000
_cell.length_b   1.000
_cell.length_c   1.000
_cell.angle_alpha   90.00
_cell.angle_beta   90.00
_cell.angle_gamma   90.00
#
_symmetry.space_group_name_H-M   'P 1'
#
loop_
_entity.id
_entity.type
_entity.pdbx_description
1 polymer ?
#
loop_
_entity_poly.entity_id
_entity_poly.type
_entity_poly.pdbx_seq_one_letter_code
_entity_poly.pdbx_strand_id
1 'polypeptide(L)'
;MQPVRIPTEQDEPAWILAWRTDEIVPFIVLFGIGVITRHLTIFCIIGYIIFTVYKRLRSRFPRGYLVHWLYGHSAWVFSMTRSLKDPFSTRYISNEVPTPFDISKLKLKKQGK
;
A
#
# COMPACT_ATOMS: atom_id res chain seq x y z
N MET A 1 5.50 32.53 27.84
CA MET A 1 4.68 31.76 26.88
C MET A 1 4.61 30.34 27.39
N GLN A 2 3.42 29.78 27.61
CA GLN A 2 3.30 28.38 28.02
C GLN A 2 3.46 27.48 26.78
N PRO A 3 4.21 26.37 26.85
CA PRO A 3 4.38 25.47 25.72
C PRO A 3 3.04 24.81 25.37
N VAL A 4 2.56 25.05 24.15
CA VAL A 4 1.41 24.34 23.59
C VAL A 4 1.86 22.91 23.26
N ARG A 5 1.26 21.91 23.91
CA ARG A 5 1.40 20.52 23.50
C ARG A 5 0.60 20.31 22.21
N ILE A 6 1.31 20.11 21.11
CA ILE A 6 0.72 19.66 19.85
C ILE A 6 0.41 18.16 20.01
N PRO A 7 -0.84 17.71 19.79
CA PRO A 7 -1.16 16.29 19.85
C PRO A 7 -0.48 15.54 18.70
N THR A 8 0.39 14.60 19.02
CA THR A 8 1.14 13.81 18.01
C THR A 8 0.32 12.64 17.44
N GLU A 9 -0.81 12.29 18.06
CA GLU A 9 -1.59 11.09 17.72
C GLU A 9 -2.75 11.32 16.76
N GLN A 10 -2.91 12.54 16.23
CA GLN A 10 -4.05 12.89 15.38
C GLN A 10 -4.06 12.14 14.03
N ASP A 11 -2.88 11.70 13.56
CA ASP A 11 -2.72 10.91 12.34
C ASP A 11 -2.76 9.39 12.58
N GLU A 12 -2.97 8.95 13.83
CA GLU A 12 -3.08 7.53 14.12
C GLU A 12 -4.46 6.99 13.72
N PRO A 13 -4.50 5.87 12.98
CA PRO A 13 -5.78 5.28 12.61
C PRO A 13 -6.52 4.76 13.84
N ALA A 14 -7.84 4.88 13.80
CA ALA A 14 -8.71 4.56 14.93
C ALA A 14 -8.52 3.12 15.43
N TRP A 15 -8.64 2.95 16.73
CA TRP A 15 -8.60 1.66 17.41
C TRP A 15 -10.03 1.13 17.58
N ILE A 16 -10.27 -0.12 17.21
CA ILE A 16 -11.52 -0.84 17.41
C ILE A 16 -11.26 -1.92 18.48
N LEU A 17 -11.79 -1.71 19.68
CA LEU A 17 -11.58 -2.53 20.89
C LEU A 17 -10.09 -2.77 21.23
N ALA A 18 -9.45 -3.74 20.57
CA ALA A 18 -8.06 -4.17 20.80
C ALA A 18 -7.23 -4.23 19.50
N TRP A 19 -7.84 -3.91 18.36
CA TRP A 19 -7.20 -3.97 17.05
C TRP A 19 -7.29 -2.63 16.33
N ARG A 20 -6.29 -2.33 15.50
CA ARG A 20 -6.33 -1.13 14.68
C ARG A 20 -7.27 -1.33 13.49
N THR A 21 -8.00 -0.28 13.11
CA THR A 21 -9.02 -0.36 12.05
C THR A 21 -8.43 -0.93 10.74
N ASP A 22 -7.26 -0.44 10.32
CA ASP A 22 -6.60 -0.92 9.10
C ASP A 22 -6.21 -2.42 9.13
N GLU A 23 -6.07 -3.02 10.32
CA GLU A 23 -5.68 -4.42 10.47
C GLU A 23 -6.88 -5.35 10.34
N ILE A 24 -8.03 -4.92 10.88
CA ILE A 24 -9.24 -5.74 10.91
C ILE A 24 -10.09 -5.59 9.64
N VAL A 25 -9.98 -4.46 8.92
CA VAL A 25 -10.66 -4.21 7.65
C VAL A 25 -10.53 -5.37 6.64
N PRO A 26 -9.32 -5.88 6.30
CA PRO A 26 -9.20 -6.97 5.32
C PRO A 26 -9.90 -8.26 5.80
N PHE A 27 -9.89 -8.54 7.11
CA PHE A 27 -10.59 -9.69 7.67
C PHE A 27 -12.11 -9.55 7.54
N ILE A 28 -12.65 -8.38 7.89
CA ILE A 28 -14.10 -8.09 7.80
C ILE A 28 -14.58 -8.17 6.35
N VAL A 29 -13.81 -7.65 5.40
CA VAL A 29 -14.14 -7.70 3.97
C VAL A 29 -14.20 -9.15 3.48
N LEU A 30 -13.17 -9.96 3.79
CA LEU A 30 -13.18 -11.39 3.42
C LEU A 30 -14.29 -12.17 4.10
N PHE A 31 -14.60 -11.85 5.36
CA PHE A 31 -15.71 -12.44 6.09
C PHE A 31 -17.05 -12.15 5.38
N GLY A 32 -17.29 -10.89 5.00
CA GLY A 32 -18.49 -10.49 4.26
C GLY A 32 -18.62 -11.22 2.92
N ILE A 33 -17.51 -11.35 2.16
CA ILE A 33 -17.48 -12.12 0.91
C ILE A 33 -17.79 -13.60 1.18
N GLY A 34 -17.20 -14.18 2.23
CA GLY A 34 -17.43 -15.57 2.63
C GLY A 34 -18.90 -15.88 2.96
N VAL A 35 -19.61 -14.93 3.57
CA VAL A 35 -21.06 -15.05 3.82
C VAL A 35 -21.84 -15.11 2.51
N ILE A 36 -21.53 -14.22 1.56
CA ILE A 36 -22.20 -14.14 0.25
C ILE A 36 -21.97 -15.43 -0.55
N THR A 37 -20.73 -15.93 -0.57
CA THR A 37 -20.32 -17.09 -1.36
C THR A 37 -20.65 -18.44 -0.68
N ARG A 38 -21.28 -18.44 0.51
CA ARG A 38 -21.62 -19.64 1.33
C ARG A 38 -20.42 -20.52 1.69
N HIS A 39 -19.20 -20.01 1.53
CA HIS A 39 -17.95 -20.70 1.83
C HIS A 39 -17.21 -20.00 2.98
N LEU A 40 -17.93 -19.75 4.08
CA LEU A 40 -17.45 -18.95 5.21
C LEU A 40 -16.15 -19.49 5.82
N THR A 41 -16.04 -20.81 6.00
CA THR A 41 -14.87 -21.44 6.62
C THR A 41 -13.58 -21.17 5.84
N ILE A 42 -13.63 -21.27 4.52
CA ILE A 42 -12.47 -21.06 3.64
C ILE A 42 -12.02 -19.60 3.73
N PHE A 43 -12.95 -18.66 3.60
CA PHE A 43 -12.65 -17.23 3.67
C PHE A 43 -12.20 -16.78 5.07
N CYS A 44 -12.72 -17.38 6.14
CA CYS A 44 -12.24 -17.14 7.50
C CYS A 44 -10.78 -17.56 7.68
N ILE A 45 -10.39 -18.73 7.17
CA ILE A 45 -9.00 -19.21 7.25
C ILE A 45 -8.08 -18.27 6.47
N ILE A 46 -8.45 -17.91 5.25
CA ILE A 46 -7.66 -16.98 4.41
C ILE A 46 -7.56 -15.61 5.09
N GLY A 47 -8.67 -15.09 5.60
CA GLY A 47 -8.70 -13.82 6.33
C GLY A 47 -7.79 -13.84 7.56
N TYR A 48 -7.80 -14.93 8.34
CA TYR A 48 -6.94 -15.09 9.51
C TYR A 48 -5.45 -15.14 9.15
N ILE A 49 -5.10 -15.83 8.07
CA ILE A 49 -3.73 -15.86 7.55
C ILE A 49 -3.29 -14.45 7.16
N ILE A 50 -4.09 -13.73 6.37
CA ILE A 50 -3.81 -12.36 5.94
C ILE A 50 -3.64 -11.45 7.16
N PHE A 51 -4.53 -11.54 8.14
CA PHE A 51 -4.46 -10.78 9.39
C PHE A 51 -3.14 -11.02 10.14
N THR A 52 -2.74 -12.29 10.29
CA THR A 52 -1.50 -12.66 10.99
C THR A 52 -0.25 -12.17 10.24
N VAL A 53 -0.24 -12.30 8.90
CA VAL A 53 0.85 -11.81 8.05
C VAL A 53 0.94 -10.28 8.11
N TYR A 54 -0.20 -9.58 8.04
CA TYR A 54 -0.26 -8.13 8.11
C TYR A 54 0.28 -7.60 9.45
N LYS A 55 -0.11 -8.21 10.58
CA LYS A 55 0.44 -7.90 11.91
C LYS A 55 1.95 -8.12 11.96
N ARG A 56 2.44 -9.23 11.41
CA ARG A 56 3.88 -9.54 11.37
C ARG A 56 4.66 -8.55 10.50
N LEU A 57 4.10 -8.14 9.36
CA LEU A 57 4.73 -7.19 8.45
C LEU A 57 4.81 -5.81 9.09
N ARG A 58 3.71 -5.34 9.69
CA ARG A 58 3.69 -4.06 10.40
C ARG A 58 4.62 -4.01 11.60
N SER A 59 4.77 -5.11 12.34
CA SER A 59 5.73 -5.16 13.46
C SER A 59 7.19 -5.02 13.01
N ARG A 60 7.50 -5.30 11.74
CA ARG A 60 8.88 -5.25 11.21
C ARG A 60 9.19 -3.95 10.47
N PHE A 61 8.17 -3.26 9.97
CA PHE A 61 8.35 -2.11 9.09
C PHE A 61 7.69 -0.84 9.64
N PRO A 62 8.29 0.34 9.37
CA PRO A 62 7.74 1.62 9.83
C PRO A 62 6.36 1.91 9.21
N ARG A 63 5.61 2.80 9.87
CA ARG A 63 4.25 3.22 9.47
C ARG A 63 4.26 3.70 8.00
N GLY A 64 3.30 3.26 7.21
CA GLY A 64 3.18 3.61 5.78
C GLY A 64 4.01 2.77 4.79
N TYR A 65 4.89 1.87 5.26
CA TYR A 65 5.70 1.01 4.39
C TYR A 65 4.86 0.16 3.42
N LEU A 66 3.76 -0.43 3.91
CA LEU A 66 2.85 -1.24 3.10
C LEU A 66 2.21 -0.44 1.96
N VAL A 67 1.75 0.78 2.24
CA VAL A 67 1.15 1.67 1.24
C VAL A 67 2.21 2.10 0.21
N HIS A 68 3.42 2.43 0.67
CA HIS A 68 4.53 2.79 -0.21
C HIS A 68 5.00 1.63 -1.09
N TRP A 69 5.07 0.42 -0.52
CA TRP A 69 5.40 -0.79 -1.26
C TRP A 69 4.32 -1.13 -2.29
N LEU A 70 3.04 -1.01 -1.91
CA LEU A 70 1.90 -1.22 -2.81
C LEU A 70 1.84 -0.18 -3.95
N TYR A 71 2.22 1.07 -3.65
CA TYR A 71 2.37 2.14 -4.62
C TYR A 71 3.49 1.83 -5.64
N GLY A 72 4.67 1.39 -5.16
CA GLY A 72 5.79 1.01 -6.02
C GLY A 72 5.53 -0.26 -6.83
N HIS A 73 4.71 -1.18 -6.34
CA HIS A 73 4.42 -2.46 -6.98
C HIS A 73 3.18 -2.43 -7.91
N SER A 74 2.72 -1.25 -8.35
CA SER A 74 1.62 -1.07 -9.33
C SER A 74 0.24 -1.58 -8.93
N ALA A 75 0.04 -2.01 -7.67
CA ALA A 75 -1.22 -2.57 -7.19
C ALA A 75 -2.28 -1.50 -6.89
N TRP A 76 -1.88 -0.23 -6.77
CA TRP A 76 -2.82 0.88 -6.82
C TRP A 76 -3.04 1.27 -8.28
N VAL A 77 -4.13 0.73 -8.86
CA VAL A 77 -4.61 0.86 -10.25
C VAL A 77 -4.64 2.32 -10.78
N PHE A 78 -4.40 3.32 -9.94
CA PHE A 78 -4.53 4.74 -10.25
C PHE A 78 -3.22 5.53 -10.43
N SER A 79 -2.03 4.94 -10.28
CA SER A 79 -0.75 5.68 -10.39
C SER A 79 -0.02 5.47 -11.71
N MET A 80 -0.73 5.57 -12.83
CA MET A 80 -0.14 5.50 -14.18
C MET A 80 -0.57 6.71 -15.02
N THR A 81 -0.34 7.93 -14.52
CA THR A 81 -0.21 9.07 -15.44
C THR A 81 1.23 9.07 -15.94
N ARG A 82 1.44 8.55 -17.16
CA ARG A 82 2.76 8.53 -17.83
C ARG A 82 3.42 9.90 -17.89
N SER A 83 2.64 10.97 -17.79
CA SER A 83 3.15 12.31 -17.67
C SER A 83 2.30 13.21 -16.78
N LEU A 84 2.95 13.90 -15.85
CA LEU A 84 2.37 15.05 -15.17
C LEU A 84 2.56 16.29 -16.06
N LYS A 85 1.49 17.04 -16.28
CA LYS A 85 1.57 18.37 -16.88
C LYS A 85 2.26 19.29 -15.88
N ASP A 86 3.38 19.87 -16.28
CA ASP A 86 4.08 20.85 -15.45
C ASP A 86 3.17 22.08 -15.26
N PRO A 87 2.89 22.53 -14.02
CA PRO A 87 2.07 23.71 -13.78
C PRO A 87 2.74 25.01 -14.26
N PHE A 88 4.07 25.03 -14.42
CA PHE A 88 4.83 26.21 -14.82
C PHE A 88 5.34 26.17 -16.27
N SER A 89 5.12 25.07 -16.99
CA SER A 89 5.55 24.89 -18.38
C SER A 89 4.55 24.04 -19.16
N THR A 90 4.33 24.33 -20.45
CA THR A 90 3.50 23.48 -21.33
C THR A 90 4.19 22.13 -21.69
N ARG A 91 5.18 21.71 -20.92
CA ARG A 91 5.89 20.44 -21.10
C ARG A 91 5.32 19.35 -20.22
N TYR A 92 5.42 18.14 -20.75
CA TYR A 92 5.03 16.90 -20.11
C TYR A 92 6.31 16.25 -19.56
N ILE A 93 6.41 16.10 -18.24
CA ILE A 93 7.54 15.42 -17.59
C ILE A 93 7.18 13.94 -17.50
N SER A 94 8.04 13.03 -17.97
CA SER A 94 7.78 11.60 -17.80
C SER A 94 8.11 11.18 -16.37
N ASN A 95 7.20 10.45 -15.73
CA ASN A 95 7.37 9.97 -14.36
C ASN A 95 8.20 8.69 -14.29
N GLU A 96 9.28 8.61 -15.05
CA GLU A 96 10.22 7.49 -14.96
C GLU A 96 11.04 7.65 -13.68
N VAL A 97 10.54 7.11 -12.57
CA VAL A 97 11.35 6.92 -11.37
C VAL A 97 12.41 5.86 -11.72
N PRO A 98 13.71 6.17 -11.65
CA PRO A 98 14.73 5.17 -11.89
C PRO A 98 14.66 4.12 -10.78
N THR A 99 13.98 3.00 -11.04
CA THR A 99 14.02 1.85 -10.14
C THR A 99 15.42 1.25 -10.17
N PRO A 100 15.99 0.82 -9.02
CA PRO A 100 17.32 0.21 -8.99
C PRO A 100 17.43 -1.10 -9.81
N PHE A 101 16.30 -1.72 -10.15
CA PHE A 101 16.21 -2.88 -11.04
C PHE A 101 15.42 -2.54 -12.32
N ASP A 102 15.95 -1.65 -13.15
CA ASP A 102 15.37 -1.36 -14.46
C ASP A 102 15.80 -2.43 -15.49
N ILE A 103 14.92 -3.40 -15.73
CA ILE A 103 15.10 -4.52 -16.66
C ILE A 103 15.13 -4.01 -18.13
N SER A 104 14.64 -2.80 -18.42
CA SER A 104 14.64 -2.23 -19.77
C SER A 104 16.05 -1.90 -20.27
N LYS A 105 16.95 -1.45 -19.38
CA LYS A 105 18.38 -1.23 -19.68
C LYS A 105 19.14 -2.52 -19.97
N LEU A 106 18.71 -3.66 -19.40
CA LEU A 106 19.29 -4.97 -19.68
C LEU A 106 18.91 -5.48 -21.08
N LYS A 107 17.70 -5.16 -21.56
CA LYS A 107 17.26 -5.54 -22.93
C LYS A 107 18.00 -4.74 -24.02
N LEU A 108 18.30 -3.46 -23.79
CA LEU A 108 19.04 -2.64 -24.75
C LEU A 108 20.49 -3.10 -24.94
N LYS A 109 21.14 -3.64 -23.90
CA LYS A 109 22.50 -4.18 -24.00
C LYS A 109 22.59 -5.50 -24.78
N LYS A 110 21.48 -6.24 -24.92
CA LYS A 110 21.45 -7.56 -25.58
C LYS A 110 21.15 -7.48 -27.08
N GLN A 111 20.62 -6.36 -27.56
CA GLN A 111 20.37 -6.09 -28.99
C GLN A 111 21.52 -5.36 -29.69
N GLY A 112 22.56 -4.98 -28.93
CA GLY A 112 23.78 -4.37 -29.43
C GLY A 112 24.98 -5.31 -29.29
N LYS A 113 24.92 -6.48 -29.93
CA LYS A 113 26.07 -7.29 -30.36
C LYS A 113 25.62 -8.41 -31.28
#